data_AF-A0A7S0YKW8-F1
#
_entry.id   AF-A0A7S0YKW8-F1
#
_cell.length_a   1.000
_cell.length_b   1.000
_cell.length_c   1.000
_cell.angle_alpha   90.00
_cell.angle_beta   90.00
_cell.angle_gamma   90.00
#
_symmetry.space_group_name_H-M   'P 1'
#
loop_
_entity.id
_entity.type
_entity.pdbx_description
1 polymer ?
#
loop_
_entity_poly.entity_id
_entity_poly.type
_entity_poly.pdbx_seq_one_letter_code
_entity_poly.pdbx_strand_id
1 'polypeptide(L)'
;GVGEPVPVIDSVEPYPANSMVKASGLSKVLIRGRDFGRSDEDRIVTLGDTRAMRTDWISQDALIAKVAPGVGRDLPVKVAVIGSSGTPRVGSAPYLFRYSAPYIFDISPVIVGRPVVGPAEITISAWGVGMWDTKPEAQINGVSCVRTRWVDNRTVVCVVGSNQRVALENPEVKVAGQRSSCHIMRPGICTVSLHHRSVNSPKALKVQIRAIEAHGGDATWLKERLKAMESSYGANSEVHPCKTWQDCRVKSFDGAVVSGVIMLTTGICFFISVFFVSKAVWMLYLWLEFQAMVHLGKTDPPDEDDEDAMDGFSLNLRLF
;
A
#
# COMPACT_ATOMS: atom_id res chain seq x y z
N GLY A 1 1.35 -32.96 -50.38
CA GLY A 1 1.18 -31.55 -49.96
C GLY A 1 1.95 -31.37 -48.67
N VAL A 2 2.82 -30.37 -48.58
CA VAL A 2 3.55 -30.08 -47.35
C VAL A 2 2.53 -29.55 -46.34
N GLY A 3 2.46 -30.15 -45.14
CA GLY A 3 1.57 -29.68 -44.08
C GLY A 3 1.90 -28.23 -43.72
N GLU A 4 0.86 -27.43 -43.45
CA GLU A 4 1.06 -26.04 -43.02
C GLU A 4 1.87 -25.98 -41.71
N PRO A 5 2.78 -25.01 -41.56
CA PRO A 5 3.72 -24.97 -40.43
C PRO A 5 3.01 -24.70 -39.10
N VAL A 6 3.50 -25.31 -38.01
CA VAL A 6 2.99 -25.06 -36.66
C VAL A 6 3.57 -23.74 -36.14
N PRO A 7 2.76 -22.84 -35.54
CA PRO A 7 3.27 -21.58 -35.03
C PRO A 7 4.36 -21.79 -33.96
N VAL A 8 5.41 -20.98 -34.02
CA VAL A 8 6.51 -20.99 -33.04
C VAL A 8 6.49 -19.67 -32.29
N ILE A 9 6.66 -19.72 -30.96
CA ILE A 9 6.64 -18.54 -30.09
C ILE A 9 8.05 -18.35 -29.55
N ASP A 10 8.66 -17.19 -29.84
CA ASP A 10 10.03 -16.88 -29.46
C ASP A 10 10.08 -16.00 -28.20
N SER A 11 9.24 -14.96 -28.11
CA SER A 11 9.16 -14.11 -26.91
C SER A 11 7.75 -13.56 -26.67
N VAL A 12 7.47 -13.26 -25.40
CA VAL A 12 6.25 -12.55 -24.97
C VAL A 12 6.64 -11.42 -24.04
N GLU A 13 6.34 -10.19 -24.44
CA GLU A 13 6.77 -8.97 -23.76
C GLU A 13 5.58 -8.04 -23.51
N PRO A 14 5.57 -7.26 -22.42
CA PRO A 14 4.54 -6.24 -22.21
C PRO A 14 4.48 -5.24 -23.36
N TYR A 15 3.26 -4.84 -23.75
CA TYR A 15 3.02 -3.85 -24.80
C TYR A 15 2.14 -2.69 -24.31
N PRO A 16 2.56 -1.42 -24.42
CA PRO A 16 3.90 -0.98 -24.87
C PRO A 16 5.02 -1.49 -23.94
N ALA A 17 6.27 -1.44 -24.42
CA ALA A 17 7.43 -1.86 -23.65
C ALA A 17 7.49 -1.17 -22.27
N ASN A 18 8.11 -1.85 -21.30
CA ASN A 18 8.20 -1.42 -19.89
C ASN A 18 6.83 -1.27 -19.17
N SER A 19 5.74 -1.76 -19.76
CA SER A 19 4.44 -1.81 -19.08
C SER A 19 4.33 -3.01 -18.14
N MET A 20 3.42 -2.93 -17.18
CA MET A 20 3.09 -4.03 -16.27
C MET A 20 1.93 -4.87 -16.83
N VAL A 21 2.06 -6.19 -16.73
CA VAL A 21 0.96 -7.12 -17.00
C VAL A 21 0.15 -7.28 -15.71
N LYS A 22 -0.98 -6.59 -15.61
CA LYS A 22 -1.77 -6.52 -14.38
C LYS A 22 -2.57 -7.79 -14.16
N ALA A 23 -2.73 -8.21 -12.90
CA ALA A 23 -3.58 -9.36 -12.55
C ALA A 23 -5.06 -9.16 -12.88
N SER A 24 -5.51 -7.90 -12.99
CA SER A 24 -6.85 -7.53 -13.48
C SER A 24 -7.05 -7.80 -14.97
N GLY A 25 -6.01 -8.20 -15.70
CA GLY A 25 -6.01 -8.30 -17.15
C GLY A 25 -5.99 -6.93 -17.82
N LEU A 26 -6.51 -6.87 -19.04
CA LEU A 26 -6.61 -5.69 -19.92
C LEU A 26 -5.26 -5.13 -20.42
N SER A 27 -4.14 -5.46 -19.78
CA SER A 27 -2.80 -5.25 -20.31
C SER A 27 -2.65 -5.91 -21.68
N LYS A 28 -1.84 -5.33 -22.55
CA LYS A 28 -1.47 -5.93 -23.83
C LYS A 28 -0.08 -6.54 -23.72
N VAL A 29 0.15 -7.60 -24.48
CA VAL A 29 1.47 -8.20 -24.68
C VAL A 29 1.73 -8.34 -26.16
N LEU A 30 2.99 -8.13 -26.56
CA LEU A 30 3.51 -8.44 -27.87
C LEU A 30 4.05 -9.87 -27.84
N ILE A 31 3.56 -10.70 -28.74
CA ILE A 31 4.03 -12.08 -28.93
C ILE A 31 4.81 -12.08 -30.24
N ARG A 32 6.11 -12.39 -30.15
CA ARG A 32 7.00 -12.56 -31.30
C ARG A 32 7.22 -14.02 -31.57
N GLY A 33 7.36 -14.37 -32.84
CA GLY A 33 7.52 -15.75 -33.25
C GLY A 33 7.48 -15.89 -34.76
N ARG A 34 7.01 -17.04 -35.22
CA ARG A 34 6.90 -17.39 -36.64
C ARG A 34 5.65 -18.21 -36.89
N ASP A 35 5.19 -18.20 -38.13
CA ASP A 35 4.07 -19.02 -38.62
C ASP A 35 2.71 -18.74 -37.92
N PHE A 36 2.46 -17.50 -37.48
CA PHE A 36 1.18 -17.05 -36.88
C PHE A 36 0.02 -16.86 -37.87
N GLY A 37 0.17 -17.46 -39.05
CA GLY A 37 -0.87 -17.51 -40.07
C GLY A 37 -1.01 -16.25 -40.93
N ARG A 38 -1.80 -16.39 -42.00
CA ARG A 38 -2.14 -15.33 -42.98
C ARG A 38 -3.29 -14.48 -42.48
N SER A 39 -3.44 -13.24 -43.00
CA SER A 39 -4.39 -12.25 -42.50
C SER A 39 -5.84 -12.75 -42.37
N ASP A 40 -6.25 -13.67 -43.24
CA ASP A 40 -7.57 -14.31 -43.33
C ASP A 40 -7.79 -15.52 -42.40
N GLU A 41 -6.78 -15.97 -41.66
CA GLU A 41 -6.88 -17.10 -40.73
C GLU A 41 -7.29 -16.66 -39.32
N ASP A 42 -7.89 -17.55 -38.52
CA ASP A 42 -8.24 -17.23 -37.13
C ASP A 42 -7.11 -17.57 -36.16
N ARG A 43 -6.99 -16.80 -35.06
CA ARG A 43 -5.97 -17.00 -34.03
C ARG A 43 -6.57 -17.04 -32.64
N ILE A 44 -6.18 -18.05 -31.88
CA ILE A 44 -6.52 -18.17 -30.46
C ILE A 44 -5.23 -18.17 -29.66
N VAL A 45 -5.01 -17.10 -28.92
CA VAL A 45 -3.91 -16.99 -27.97
C VAL A 45 -4.41 -17.40 -26.59
N THR A 46 -3.66 -18.27 -25.92
CA THR A 46 -3.89 -18.67 -24.52
C THR A 46 -2.62 -18.36 -23.72
N LEU A 47 -2.80 -17.68 -22.58
CA LEU A 47 -1.76 -17.24 -21.67
C LEU A 47 -2.03 -17.90 -20.30
N GLY A 48 -1.19 -18.87 -19.93
CA GLY A 48 -1.48 -19.79 -18.83
C GLY A 48 -2.75 -20.60 -19.11
N ASP A 49 -3.69 -20.56 -18.18
CA ASP A 49 -4.99 -21.24 -18.29
C ASP A 49 -6.09 -20.36 -18.88
N THR A 50 -5.76 -19.14 -19.31
CA THR A 50 -6.74 -18.16 -19.77
C THR A 50 -6.58 -17.82 -21.24
N ARG A 51 -7.69 -17.82 -21.97
CA ARG A 51 -7.72 -17.31 -23.36
C ARG A 51 -7.59 -15.80 -23.34
N ALA A 52 -6.76 -15.24 -24.23
CA ALA A 52 -6.67 -13.80 -24.42
C ALA A 52 -8.04 -13.23 -24.80
N MET A 53 -8.40 -12.08 -24.21
CA MET A 53 -9.68 -11.41 -24.48
C MET A 53 -9.81 -10.97 -25.93
N ARG A 54 -8.68 -10.61 -26.55
CA ARG A 54 -8.59 -10.19 -27.94
C ARG A 54 -7.18 -10.46 -28.45
N THR A 55 -7.09 -10.88 -29.70
CA THR A 55 -5.82 -11.05 -30.41
C THR A 55 -5.87 -10.19 -31.66
N ASP A 56 -4.94 -9.26 -31.80
CA ASP A 56 -4.74 -8.44 -32.98
C ASP A 56 -3.54 -9.02 -33.75
N TRP A 57 -3.76 -9.43 -34.99
CA TRP A 57 -2.68 -9.89 -35.86
C TRP A 57 -1.95 -8.69 -36.46
N ILE A 58 -0.63 -8.71 -36.38
CA ILE A 58 0.23 -7.67 -36.97
C ILE A 58 0.86 -8.22 -38.25
N SER A 59 1.41 -9.43 -38.17
CA SER A 59 2.14 -10.10 -39.23
C SER A 59 2.33 -11.58 -38.90
N GLN A 60 2.91 -12.35 -39.82
CA GLN A 60 3.17 -13.79 -39.60
C GLN A 60 4.13 -14.08 -38.45
N ASP A 61 4.86 -13.06 -37.97
CA ASP A 61 5.85 -13.11 -36.90
C ASP A 61 5.45 -12.33 -35.63
N ALA A 62 4.30 -11.62 -35.64
CA ALA A 62 3.88 -10.82 -34.50
C ALA A 62 2.35 -10.79 -34.27
N LEU A 63 1.98 -10.96 -33.00
CA LEU A 63 0.61 -10.78 -32.49
C LEU A 63 0.61 -9.82 -31.30
N ILE A 64 -0.46 -9.04 -31.15
CA ILE A 64 -0.75 -8.33 -29.91
C ILE A 64 -1.94 -9.00 -29.23
N ALA A 65 -1.75 -9.47 -27.99
CA ALA A 65 -2.81 -10.11 -27.21
C ALA A 65 -3.23 -9.22 -26.03
N LYS A 66 -4.53 -9.00 -25.89
CA LYS A 66 -5.13 -8.39 -24.70
C LYS A 66 -5.37 -9.47 -23.66
N VAL A 67 -4.62 -9.40 -22.56
CA VAL A 67 -4.57 -10.44 -21.53
C VAL A 67 -5.86 -10.46 -20.70
N ALA A 68 -6.37 -11.66 -20.40
CA ALA A 68 -7.46 -11.86 -19.46
C ALA A 68 -7.00 -11.69 -18.00
N PRO A 69 -7.91 -11.52 -17.02
CA PRO A 69 -7.51 -11.46 -15.62
C PRO A 69 -6.89 -12.80 -15.22
N GLY A 70 -5.85 -12.75 -14.41
CA GLY A 70 -5.05 -13.92 -14.07
C GLY A 70 -3.91 -13.60 -13.13
N VAL A 71 -3.28 -14.65 -12.64
CA VAL A 71 -2.12 -14.58 -11.74
C VAL A 71 -1.15 -15.68 -12.10
N GLY A 72 0.10 -15.54 -11.66
CA GLY A 72 1.12 -16.55 -11.81
C GLY A 72 2.34 -16.05 -12.56
N ARG A 73 3.41 -16.83 -12.44
CA ARG A 73 4.68 -16.65 -13.13
C ARG A 73 4.99 -17.89 -13.95
N ASP A 74 5.85 -17.72 -14.94
CA ASP A 74 6.39 -18.81 -15.76
C ASP A 74 5.24 -19.66 -16.35
N LEU A 75 4.23 -18.97 -16.89
CA LEU A 75 3.04 -19.55 -17.49
C LEU A 75 3.32 -19.95 -18.95
N PRO A 76 2.72 -21.05 -19.43
CA PRO A 76 2.80 -21.43 -20.83
C PRO A 76 2.04 -20.45 -21.71
N VAL A 77 2.50 -20.29 -22.96
CA VAL A 77 1.81 -19.55 -24.01
C VAL A 77 1.46 -20.52 -25.12
N LYS A 78 0.23 -20.45 -25.60
CA LYS A 78 -0.25 -21.25 -26.74
C LYS A 78 -0.82 -20.33 -27.80
N VAL A 79 -0.45 -20.57 -29.05
CA VAL A 79 -1.03 -19.90 -30.21
C VAL A 79 -1.61 -20.99 -31.10
N ALA A 80 -2.93 -20.98 -31.28
CA ALA A 80 -3.62 -21.82 -32.24
C ALA A 80 -3.98 -21.00 -33.47
N VAL A 81 -3.54 -21.43 -34.64
CA VAL A 81 -3.91 -20.84 -35.94
C VAL A 81 -4.90 -21.77 -36.64
N ILE A 82 -6.03 -21.24 -37.06
CA ILE A 82 -7.10 -21.99 -37.72
C ILE A 82 -7.22 -21.47 -39.15
N GLY A 83 -6.68 -22.26 -40.09
CA GLY A 83 -6.77 -22.01 -41.53
C GLY A 83 -7.99 -22.66 -42.16
N SER A 84 -8.02 -22.71 -43.49
CA SER A 84 -9.17 -23.21 -44.27
C SER A 84 -9.49 -24.70 -44.06
N SER A 85 -8.53 -25.50 -43.56
CA SER A 85 -8.77 -26.90 -43.20
C SER A 85 -9.62 -27.09 -41.94
N GLY A 86 -9.81 -26.02 -41.15
CA GLY A 86 -10.55 -26.04 -39.88
C GLY A 86 -9.82 -26.72 -38.72
N THR A 87 -8.73 -27.46 -38.97
CA THR A 87 -7.92 -28.09 -37.92
C THR A 87 -6.93 -27.09 -37.32
N PRO A 88 -6.98 -26.79 -36.00
CA PRO A 88 -6.08 -25.82 -35.38
C PRO A 88 -4.62 -26.32 -35.35
N ARG A 89 -3.70 -25.50 -35.86
CA ARG A 89 -2.25 -25.67 -35.70
C ARG A 89 -1.81 -25.01 -34.40
N VAL A 90 -1.37 -25.79 -33.42
CA VAL A 90 -1.10 -25.28 -32.07
C VAL A 90 0.39 -25.30 -31.74
N GLY A 91 0.93 -24.11 -31.57
CA GLY A 91 2.26 -23.87 -31.02
C GLY A 91 2.17 -23.64 -29.52
N SER A 92 3.14 -24.15 -28.77
CA SER A 92 3.23 -23.90 -27.34
C SER A 92 4.68 -23.66 -26.91
N ALA A 93 4.86 -22.62 -26.09
CA ALA A 93 6.12 -22.34 -25.44
C ALA A 93 5.91 -22.29 -23.93
N PRO A 94 6.59 -23.16 -23.15
CA PRO A 94 6.44 -23.16 -21.71
C PRO A 94 7.19 -21.97 -21.11
N TYR A 95 6.70 -21.46 -19.98
CA TYR A 95 7.39 -20.47 -19.14
C TYR A 95 7.62 -19.06 -19.72
N LEU A 96 7.05 -18.70 -20.87
CA LEU A 96 7.29 -17.41 -21.51
C LEU A 96 6.46 -16.23 -20.96
N PHE A 97 5.41 -16.50 -20.19
CA PHE A 97 4.50 -15.45 -19.73
C PHE A 97 4.44 -15.33 -18.21
N ARG A 98 4.21 -14.12 -17.70
CA ARG A 98 3.96 -13.88 -16.28
C ARG A 98 3.08 -12.66 -16.09
N TYR A 99 2.26 -12.71 -15.06
CA TYR A 99 1.65 -11.52 -14.49
C TYR A 99 2.66 -10.77 -13.62
N SER A 100 2.31 -9.54 -13.26
CA SER A 100 3.08 -8.79 -12.28
C SER A 100 2.84 -9.39 -10.90
N ALA A 101 3.92 -9.55 -10.15
CA ALA A 101 3.86 -10.04 -8.77
C ALA A 101 3.02 -9.09 -7.89
N PRO A 102 2.43 -9.59 -6.79
CA PRO A 102 1.69 -8.73 -5.88
C PRO A 102 2.58 -7.62 -5.33
N TYR A 103 2.00 -6.46 -5.04
CA TYR A 103 2.74 -5.32 -4.52
C TYR A 103 2.06 -4.79 -3.28
N ILE A 104 2.66 -4.98 -2.11
CA ILE A 104 2.11 -4.54 -0.83
C ILE A 104 2.40 -3.06 -0.63
N PHE A 105 1.39 -2.29 -0.24
CA PHE A 105 1.48 -0.85 -0.04
C PHE A 105 0.91 -0.35 1.28
N ASP A 106 0.16 -1.17 2.02
CA ASP A 106 -0.29 -0.83 3.37
C ASP A 106 -0.45 -2.07 4.26
N ILE A 107 -0.36 -1.86 5.57
CA ILE A 107 -0.66 -2.86 6.59
C ILE A 107 -1.41 -2.22 7.77
N SER A 108 -2.47 -2.87 8.23
CA SER A 108 -3.33 -2.37 9.30
C SER A 108 -3.64 -3.48 10.31
N PRO A 109 -3.64 -3.20 11.63
CA PRO A 109 -3.34 -1.91 12.25
C PRO A 109 -1.86 -1.53 12.16
N VAL A 110 -1.56 -0.22 12.12
CA VAL A 110 -0.18 0.28 12.17
C VAL A 110 0.29 0.29 13.61
N ILE A 111 1.13 -0.68 13.99
CA ILE A 111 1.72 -0.77 15.32
C ILE A 111 3.23 -0.68 15.17
N VAL A 112 3.83 0.34 15.82
CA VAL A 112 5.27 0.62 15.74
C VAL A 112 5.94 0.31 17.08
N GLY A 113 7.11 -0.33 17.03
CA GLY A 113 7.96 -0.55 18.20
C GLY A 113 7.46 -1.62 19.17
N ARG A 114 6.35 -2.30 18.87
CA ARG A 114 5.83 -3.43 19.65
C ARG A 114 5.28 -4.48 18.69
N PRO A 115 5.54 -5.77 18.93
CA PRO A 115 4.92 -6.82 18.14
C PRO A 115 3.48 -7.05 18.58
N VAL A 116 2.67 -7.50 17.63
CA VAL A 116 1.32 -7.96 17.86
C VAL A 116 1.38 -9.34 18.50
N VAL A 117 0.63 -9.51 19.59
CA VAL A 117 0.36 -10.82 20.20
C VAL A 117 -1.02 -11.24 19.73
N GLY A 118 -1.13 -12.43 19.16
CA GLY A 118 -2.44 -12.93 18.73
C GLY A 118 -3.35 -13.31 19.92
N PRO A 119 -4.63 -13.65 19.66
CA PRO A 119 -5.25 -13.72 18.34
C PRO A 119 -5.51 -12.32 17.78
N ALA A 120 -5.08 -12.08 16.54
CA ALA A 120 -5.26 -10.79 15.88
C ALA A 120 -5.42 -10.96 14.37
N GLU A 121 -6.21 -10.10 13.74
CA GLU A 121 -6.34 -10.03 12.29
C GLU A 121 -5.56 -8.81 11.78
N ILE A 122 -4.66 -9.06 10.84
CA ILE A 122 -3.84 -8.04 10.20
C ILE A 122 -4.27 -7.92 8.74
N THR A 123 -4.75 -6.76 8.35
CA THR A 123 -5.12 -6.45 6.97
C THR A 123 -3.87 -6.00 6.21
N ILE A 124 -3.59 -6.68 5.10
CA ILE A 124 -2.51 -6.37 4.16
C ILE A 124 -3.15 -5.84 2.88
N SER A 125 -2.87 -4.60 2.55
CA SER A 125 -3.32 -3.98 1.30
C SER A 125 -2.22 -4.11 0.24
N ALA A 126 -2.58 -4.67 -0.91
CA ALA A 126 -1.67 -4.94 -2.00
C ALA A 126 -2.32 -4.72 -3.38
N TRP A 127 -1.52 -4.61 -4.42
CA TRP A 127 -1.98 -4.74 -5.81
C TRP A 127 -1.67 -6.15 -6.31
N GLY A 128 -2.42 -6.65 -7.29
CA GLY A 128 -2.06 -7.89 -7.98
C GLY A 128 -2.35 -9.18 -7.21
N VAL A 129 -3.24 -9.14 -6.22
CA VAL A 129 -3.63 -10.34 -5.43
C VAL A 129 -4.50 -11.31 -6.26
N GLY A 130 -5.11 -10.82 -7.35
CA GLY A 130 -5.95 -11.60 -8.26
C GLY A 130 -7.43 -11.21 -8.18
N MET A 131 -8.22 -11.53 -9.21
CA MET A 131 -9.64 -11.14 -9.31
C MET A 131 -10.61 -12.14 -8.63
N TRP A 132 -10.07 -13.20 -8.05
CA TRP A 132 -10.80 -14.26 -7.34
C TRP A 132 -9.95 -14.72 -6.15
N ASP A 133 -10.51 -15.60 -5.31
CA ASP A 133 -9.76 -16.20 -4.20
C ASP A 133 -8.62 -17.06 -4.75
N THR A 134 -7.43 -16.46 -4.78
CA THR A 134 -6.19 -17.08 -5.28
C THR A 134 -5.51 -17.99 -4.26
N LYS A 135 -6.16 -18.22 -3.11
CA LYS A 135 -5.57 -18.92 -1.95
C LYS A 135 -4.20 -18.32 -1.59
N PRO A 136 -4.15 -16.99 -1.33
CA PRO A 136 -2.89 -16.32 -1.01
C PRO A 136 -2.29 -16.89 0.28
N GLU A 137 -0.97 -16.96 0.34
CA GLU A 137 -0.24 -17.27 1.56
C GLU A 137 0.43 -16.00 2.08
N ALA A 138 0.08 -15.56 3.28
CA ALA A 138 0.69 -14.39 3.90
C ALA A 138 1.65 -14.80 5.02
N GLN A 139 2.70 -14.01 5.17
CA GLN A 139 3.61 -14.05 6.32
C GLN A 139 4.07 -12.64 6.66
N ILE A 140 4.37 -12.39 7.92
CA ILE A 140 4.84 -11.11 8.40
C ILE A 140 6.12 -11.35 9.18
N ASN A 141 7.20 -10.68 8.78
CA ASN A 141 8.54 -10.88 9.32
C ASN A 141 8.99 -12.36 9.38
N GLY A 142 8.64 -13.12 8.34
CA GLY A 142 8.94 -14.55 8.25
C GLY A 142 8.04 -15.47 9.09
N VAL A 143 7.10 -14.94 9.86
CA VAL A 143 6.10 -15.72 10.59
C VAL A 143 4.86 -15.89 9.72
N SER A 144 4.56 -17.13 9.35
CA SER A 144 3.36 -17.47 8.59
C SER A 144 2.10 -17.24 9.42
N CYS A 145 1.08 -16.65 8.79
CA CYS A 145 -0.23 -16.52 9.38
C CYS A 145 -0.85 -17.91 9.59
N VAL A 146 -1.55 -18.14 10.69
CA VAL A 146 -2.28 -19.41 10.92
C VAL A 146 -3.35 -19.61 9.85
N ARG A 147 -3.94 -18.50 9.39
CA ARG A 147 -4.86 -18.48 8.26
C ARG A 147 -4.63 -17.23 7.45
N THR A 148 -4.60 -17.37 6.14
CA THR A 148 -4.64 -16.25 5.20
C THR A 148 -5.97 -16.27 4.46
N ARG A 149 -6.64 -15.13 4.44
CA ARG A 149 -7.93 -14.95 3.77
C ARG A 149 -7.79 -13.94 2.65
N TRP A 150 -8.15 -14.34 1.44
CA TRP A 150 -8.42 -13.40 0.36
C TRP A 150 -9.73 -12.66 0.66
N VAL A 151 -9.71 -11.33 0.59
CA VAL A 151 -10.91 -10.49 0.77
C VAL A 151 -11.36 -9.93 -0.56
N ASP A 152 -10.44 -9.30 -1.29
CA ASP A 152 -10.67 -8.77 -2.62
C ASP A 152 -9.35 -8.68 -3.40
N ASN A 153 -9.39 -8.10 -4.62
CA ASN A 153 -8.21 -8.00 -5.49
C ASN A 153 -7.08 -7.12 -4.97
N ARG A 154 -7.30 -6.43 -3.84
CA ARG A 154 -6.34 -5.57 -3.17
C ARG A 154 -6.13 -5.88 -1.70
N THR A 155 -6.84 -6.85 -1.13
CA THR A 155 -6.91 -7.01 0.32
C THR A 155 -6.74 -8.47 0.71
N VAL A 156 -5.78 -8.72 1.59
CA VAL A 156 -5.52 -10.03 2.20
C VAL A 156 -5.53 -9.86 3.71
N VAL A 157 -6.21 -10.74 4.43
CA VAL A 157 -6.19 -10.78 5.89
C VAL A 157 -5.28 -11.90 6.36
N CYS A 158 -4.31 -11.56 7.20
CA CYS A 158 -3.43 -12.47 7.91
C CYS A 158 -3.93 -12.65 9.34
N VAL A 159 -4.30 -13.89 9.71
CA VAL A 159 -4.69 -14.22 11.08
C VAL A 159 -3.47 -14.69 11.86
N VAL A 160 -3.11 -13.93 12.89
CA VAL A 160 -2.06 -14.25 13.86
C VAL A 160 -2.70 -15.09 14.97
N GLY A 161 -2.13 -16.26 15.27
CA GLY A 161 -2.63 -17.17 16.31
C GLY A 161 -2.29 -16.71 17.73
N SER A 162 -3.02 -17.21 18.72
CA SER A 162 -2.89 -16.83 20.14
C SER A 162 -1.48 -16.98 20.74
N ASN A 163 -0.67 -17.90 20.20
CA ASN A 163 0.70 -18.16 20.66
C ASN A 163 1.77 -17.50 19.78
N GLN A 164 1.38 -16.62 18.85
CA GLN A 164 2.31 -15.94 17.95
C GLN A 164 2.53 -14.49 18.40
N ARG A 165 3.80 -14.06 18.33
CA ARG A 165 4.24 -12.69 18.55
C ARG A 165 4.93 -12.19 17.29
N VAL A 166 4.31 -11.24 16.59
CA VAL A 166 4.70 -10.85 15.24
C VAL A 166 5.00 -9.35 15.20
N ALA A 167 6.23 -8.98 14.83
CA ALA A 167 6.56 -7.59 14.49
C ALA A 167 5.99 -7.30 13.09
N LEU A 168 5.24 -6.20 12.94
CA LEU A 168 4.59 -5.81 11.67
C LEU A 168 5.59 -5.21 10.67
N GLU A 169 6.65 -5.96 10.38
CA GLU A 169 7.72 -5.61 9.47
C GLU A 169 7.79 -6.62 8.33
N ASN A 170 8.24 -6.19 7.15
CA ASN A 170 8.46 -7.04 5.98
C ASN A 170 7.29 -8.02 5.70
N PRO A 171 6.06 -7.50 5.47
CA PRO A 171 4.96 -8.36 5.06
C PRO A 171 5.26 -8.97 3.68
N GLU A 172 4.89 -10.24 3.51
CA GLU A 172 4.97 -10.96 2.24
C GLU A 172 3.65 -11.69 1.98
N VAL A 173 3.17 -11.59 0.74
CA VAL A 173 2.02 -12.31 0.22
C VAL A 173 2.48 -13.10 -1.00
N LYS A 174 2.20 -14.40 -1.02
CA LYS A 174 2.45 -15.26 -2.17
C LYS A 174 1.15 -15.59 -2.88
N VAL A 175 1.18 -15.49 -4.21
CA VAL A 175 0.04 -15.77 -5.09
C VAL A 175 0.54 -16.52 -6.32
N ALA A 176 0.07 -17.74 -6.53
CA ALA A 176 0.39 -18.56 -7.72
C ALA A 176 1.90 -18.61 -8.03
N GLY A 177 2.72 -18.88 -7.00
CA GLY A 177 4.20 -18.93 -7.11
C GLY A 177 4.91 -17.58 -7.18
N GLN A 178 4.17 -16.47 -7.24
CA GLN A 178 4.72 -15.11 -7.18
C GLN A 178 4.84 -14.67 -5.73
N ARG A 179 5.97 -14.03 -5.38
CA ARG A 179 6.16 -13.40 -4.08
C ARG A 179 5.97 -11.90 -4.21
N SER A 180 5.29 -11.30 -3.24
CA SER A 180 5.05 -9.87 -3.27
C SER A 180 6.33 -9.05 -3.10
N SER A 181 6.38 -7.89 -3.75
CA SER A 181 7.29 -6.82 -3.38
C SER A 181 6.56 -5.78 -2.52
N CYS A 182 7.32 -4.87 -1.89
CA CYS A 182 6.78 -3.76 -1.11
C CYS A 182 7.73 -2.57 -1.24
N HIS A 183 7.21 -1.34 -1.12
CA HIS A 183 8.02 -0.13 -0.97
C HIS A 183 7.91 0.44 0.44
N ILE A 184 8.88 1.27 0.81
CA ILE A 184 8.99 1.86 2.14
C ILE A 184 7.72 2.62 2.49
N MET A 185 6.98 2.12 3.48
CA MET A 185 5.73 2.75 3.91
C MET A 185 5.95 3.91 4.90
N ARG A 186 7.11 3.99 5.56
CA ARG A 186 7.64 5.04 6.48
C ARG A 186 8.89 4.49 7.23
N PRO A 187 9.69 5.26 8.01
CA PRO A 187 11.04 4.80 8.40
C PRO A 187 10.96 3.52 9.26
N GLY A 188 11.27 2.38 8.64
CA GLY A 188 11.34 1.09 9.32
C GLY A 188 10.55 -0.05 8.68
N ILE A 189 9.64 0.20 7.72
CA ILE A 189 8.81 -0.88 7.14
C ILE A 189 8.99 -0.94 5.62
N CYS A 190 9.47 -2.10 5.18
CA CYS A 190 9.81 -2.60 3.84
C CYS A 190 11.28 -2.42 3.39
N THR A 191 12.04 -3.53 3.48
CA THR A 191 13.26 -3.73 2.70
C THR A 191 12.96 -4.73 1.59
N VAL A 192 13.11 -4.29 0.34
CA VAL A 192 12.82 -5.09 -0.86
C VAL A 192 13.64 -6.38 -0.81
N SER A 193 12.96 -7.52 -0.72
CA SER A 193 13.54 -8.84 -0.95
C SER A 193 13.72 -9.05 -2.45
N LEU A 194 14.73 -8.40 -3.02
CA LEU A 194 15.43 -8.95 -4.17
C LEU A 194 16.59 -9.76 -3.58
N HIS A 195 16.33 -11.08 -3.51
CA HIS A 195 17.18 -12.16 -2.98
C HIS A 195 17.06 -12.49 -1.48
N HIS A 196 16.71 -13.76 -1.26
CA HIS A 196 16.99 -14.63 -0.12
C HIS A 196 17.59 -13.99 1.15
N ARG A 197 16.82 -14.11 2.24
CA ARG A 197 17.16 -13.83 3.65
C ARG A 197 17.20 -12.35 4.05
N SER A 198 16.38 -12.05 5.06
CA SER A 198 16.36 -10.84 5.86
C SER A 198 17.76 -10.49 6.40
N VAL A 199 18.42 -9.46 5.82
CA VAL A 199 19.58 -8.74 6.39
C VAL A 199 19.69 -7.26 5.94
N ASN A 200 18.85 -6.76 5.02
CA ASN A 200 19.16 -5.53 4.27
C ASN A 200 18.32 -4.30 4.63
N SER A 201 18.37 -3.82 5.88
CA SER A 201 18.01 -2.42 6.14
C SER A 201 19.26 -1.54 6.12
N PRO A 202 19.21 -0.28 5.63
CA PRO A 202 20.37 0.63 5.70
C PRO A 202 20.93 0.76 7.12
N LYS A 203 20.04 0.68 8.13
CA LYS A 203 20.40 0.69 9.55
C LYS A 203 21.14 -0.59 9.97
N ALA A 204 20.67 -1.77 9.55
CA ALA A 204 21.32 -3.04 9.83
C ALA A 204 22.68 -3.17 9.10
N LEU A 205 22.76 -2.74 7.83
CA LEU A 205 24.02 -2.68 7.09
C LEU A 205 25.03 -1.76 7.78
N LYS A 206 24.60 -0.59 8.27
CA LYS A 206 25.46 0.31 9.05
C LYS A 206 25.98 -0.33 10.34
N VAL A 207 25.16 -1.12 11.04
CA VAL A 207 25.59 -1.88 12.22
C VAL A 207 26.59 -2.98 11.85
N GLN A 208 26.36 -3.69 10.74
CA GLN A 208 27.23 -4.77 10.27
C GLN A 208 28.59 -4.25 9.76
N ILE A 209 28.60 -3.12 9.05
CA ILE A 209 29.82 -2.42 8.63
C ILE A 209 30.65 -2.06 9.87
N ARG A 210 30.04 -1.41 10.88
CA ARG A 210 30.72 -1.05 12.13
C ARG A 210 31.29 -2.28 12.86
N ALA A 211 30.56 -3.39 12.88
CA ALA A 211 31.00 -4.62 13.52
C ALA A 211 32.22 -5.24 12.80
N ILE A 212 32.24 -5.24 11.47
CA ILE A 212 33.36 -5.75 10.66
C ILE A 212 34.60 -4.87 10.82
N GLU A 213 34.42 -3.55 10.75
CA GLU A 213 35.51 -2.58 10.93
C GLU A 213 36.10 -2.63 12.35
N ALA A 214 35.27 -2.84 13.38
CA ALA A 214 35.74 -3.00 14.76
C ALA A 214 36.65 -4.23 14.96
N HIS A 215 36.57 -5.22 14.07
CA HIS A 215 37.43 -6.41 14.07
C HIS A 215 38.54 -6.33 13.00
N GLY A 216 38.78 -5.15 12.41
CA GLY A 216 39.81 -4.94 11.39
C GLY A 216 39.50 -5.56 10.02
N GLY A 217 38.25 -5.93 9.76
CA GLY A 217 37.82 -6.51 8.49
C GLY A 217 37.47 -5.47 7.43
N ASP A 218 37.52 -5.88 6.16
CA ASP A 218 37.14 -5.04 5.02
C ASP A 218 35.62 -5.06 4.77
N ALA A 219 34.99 -3.89 4.92
CA ALA A 219 33.56 -3.68 4.69
C ALA A 219 33.24 -2.87 3.41
N THR A 220 34.21 -2.71 2.49
CA THR A 220 34.09 -1.86 1.30
C THR A 220 32.88 -2.23 0.43
N TRP A 221 32.67 -3.52 0.17
CA TRP A 221 31.53 -3.99 -0.62
C TRP A 221 30.17 -3.70 0.05
N LEU A 222 30.10 -3.73 1.39
CA LEU A 222 28.88 -3.38 2.14
C LEU A 222 28.60 -1.87 2.06
N LYS A 223 29.65 -1.04 2.07
CA LYS A 223 29.52 0.42 1.91
C LYS A 223 29.03 0.80 0.51
N GLU A 224 29.55 0.16 -0.53
CA GLU A 224 29.07 0.36 -1.91
C GLU A 224 27.61 -0.04 -2.05
N ARG A 225 27.22 -1.16 -1.44
CA ARG A 225 25.84 -1.63 -1.39
C ARG A 225 24.92 -0.68 -0.62
N LEU A 226 25.37 -0.13 0.50
CA LEU A 226 24.63 0.90 1.26
C LEU A 226 24.43 2.16 0.41
N LYS A 227 25.45 2.61 -0.31
CA LYS A 227 25.39 3.77 -1.21
C LYS A 227 24.40 3.55 -2.36
N ALA A 228 24.40 2.36 -2.97
CA ALA A 228 23.43 1.99 -4.00
C ALA A 228 21.98 1.95 -3.47
N MET A 229 21.79 1.48 -2.23
CA MET A 229 20.48 1.51 -1.56
C MET A 229 20.01 2.93 -1.27
N GLU A 230 20.90 3.81 -0.81
CA GLU A 230 20.59 5.21 -0.53
C GLU A 230 20.33 6.02 -1.81
N SER A 231 21.03 5.73 -2.92
CA SER A 231 20.79 6.40 -4.21
C SER A 231 19.49 5.99 -4.91
N SER A 232 18.99 4.78 -4.63
CA SER A 232 17.70 4.31 -5.15
C SER A 232 16.50 4.87 -4.36
N TYR A 233 16.75 5.51 -3.22
CA TYR A 233 15.74 6.10 -2.34
C TYR A 233 15.31 7.48 -2.88
N GLY A 234 14.41 7.48 -3.87
CA GLY A 234 13.85 8.71 -4.43
C GLY A 234 13.84 8.81 -5.96
N ALA A 235 14.37 7.83 -6.68
CA ALA A 235 14.10 7.72 -8.10
C ALA A 235 12.67 7.21 -8.31
N ASN A 236 11.86 7.95 -9.07
CA ASN A 236 10.62 7.43 -9.65
C ASN A 236 10.96 6.20 -10.47
N SER A 237 10.94 5.02 -9.85
CA SER A 237 11.09 3.77 -10.55
C SER A 237 9.82 3.60 -11.38
N GLU A 238 9.95 3.72 -12.71
CA GLU A 238 8.90 3.39 -13.69
C GLU A 238 8.38 1.95 -13.56
N VAL A 239 8.98 1.14 -12.69
CA VAL A 239 8.58 -0.21 -12.30
C VAL A 239 7.44 -0.22 -11.25
N HIS A 240 6.87 0.94 -10.91
CA HIS A 240 5.80 1.08 -9.92
C HIS A 240 4.40 1.15 -10.58
N PRO A 241 3.36 0.43 -10.07
CA PRO A 241 2.02 0.45 -10.65
C PRO A 241 1.28 1.81 -10.56
N CYS A 242 1.66 2.66 -9.60
CA CYS A 242 1.35 4.10 -9.57
C CYS A 242 2.38 4.87 -10.41
N LYS A 243 1.94 5.70 -11.35
CA LYS A 243 2.82 6.57 -12.16
C LYS A 243 3.25 7.85 -11.41
N THR A 244 2.51 8.24 -10.37
CA THR A 244 2.80 9.46 -9.59
C THR A 244 2.68 9.22 -8.09
N TRP A 245 3.39 10.02 -7.29
CA TRP A 245 3.33 9.99 -5.81
C TRP A 245 1.91 10.28 -5.27
N GLN A 246 1.12 11.05 -6.02
CA GLN A 246 -0.27 11.38 -5.68
C GLN A 246 -1.22 10.19 -5.86
N ASP A 247 -0.99 9.32 -6.86
CA ASP A 247 -1.81 8.11 -7.09
C ASP A 247 -1.67 7.07 -5.96
N CYS A 248 -0.54 7.10 -5.26
CA CYS A 248 -0.21 6.17 -4.19
C CYS A 248 -0.54 6.71 -2.79
N ARG A 249 -1.02 7.95 -2.70
CA ARG A 249 -1.48 8.52 -1.44
C ARG A 249 -2.90 8.03 -1.18
N VAL A 250 -3.02 6.99 -0.36
CA VAL A 250 -4.29 6.61 0.25
C VAL A 250 -4.84 7.87 0.95
N LYS A 251 -6.08 8.26 0.61
CA LYS A 251 -6.82 9.41 1.14
C LYS A 251 -7.06 9.40 2.66
N SER A 252 -6.31 8.61 3.44
CA SER A 252 -6.43 8.56 4.90
C SER A 252 -5.65 9.69 5.60
N PHE A 253 -4.52 10.14 5.04
CA PHE A 253 -3.67 11.13 5.72
C PHE A 253 -4.24 12.56 5.65
N ASP A 254 -4.80 12.96 4.51
CA ASP A 254 -5.44 14.29 4.41
C ASP A 254 -6.72 14.36 5.24
N GLY A 255 -7.51 13.28 5.29
CA GLY A 255 -8.72 13.24 6.11
C GLY A 255 -8.44 13.41 7.60
N ALA A 256 -7.40 12.74 8.14
CA ALA A 256 -7.06 12.82 9.55
C ALA A 256 -6.46 14.19 9.95
N VAL A 257 -5.60 14.76 9.10
CA VAL A 257 -5.01 16.09 9.36
C VAL A 257 -6.08 17.17 9.25
N VAL A 258 -6.91 17.14 8.20
CA VAL A 258 -8.02 18.10 8.04
C VAL A 258 -9.04 17.97 9.18
N SER A 259 -9.38 16.75 9.60
CA SER A 259 -10.28 16.53 10.75
C SER A 259 -9.69 17.03 12.07
N GLY A 260 -8.39 16.83 12.30
CA GLY A 260 -7.71 17.32 13.51
C GLY A 260 -7.64 18.85 13.57
N VAL A 261 -7.35 19.49 12.43
CA VAL A 261 -7.35 20.96 12.32
C VAL A 261 -8.76 21.53 12.55
N ILE A 262 -9.81 20.92 11.99
CA ILE A 262 -11.20 21.35 12.20
C ILE A 262 -11.62 21.18 13.67
N MET A 263 -11.26 20.07 14.33
CA MET A 263 -11.57 19.88 15.75
C MET A 263 -10.87 20.91 16.65
N LEU A 264 -9.61 21.24 16.36
CA LEU A 264 -8.87 22.27 17.10
C LEU A 264 -9.47 23.67 16.92
N THR A 265 -9.82 24.06 15.69
CA THR A 265 -10.37 25.39 15.42
C THR A 265 -11.77 25.57 16.01
N THR A 266 -12.63 24.57 15.88
CA THR A 266 -13.98 24.59 16.50
C THR A 266 -13.93 24.63 18.03
N GLY A 267 -13.02 23.87 18.65
CA GLY A 267 -12.82 23.90 20.10
C GLY A 267 -12.37 25.28 20.62
N ILE A 268 -11.37 25.89 19.97
CA ILE A 268 -10.87 27.22 20.34
C ILE A 268 -11.97 28.28 20.21
N CYS A 269 -12.76 28.25 19.12
CA CYS A 269 -13.88 29.17 18.94
C CYS A 269 -14.95 29.01 20.04
N PHE A 270 -15.24 27.78 20.47
CA PHE A 270 -16.19 27.52 21.55
C PHE A 270 -15.73 28.13 22.87
N PHE A 271 -14.46 27.90 23.28
CA PHE A 271 -13.92 28.48 24.52
C PHE A 271 -13.89 30.01 24.52
N ILE A 272 -13.54 30.63 23.38
CA ILE A 272 -13.58 32.09 23.24
C ILE A 272 -15.01 32.59 23.40
N SER A 273 -15.99 31.95 22.76
CA SER A 273 -17.39 32.37 22.85
C SER A 273 -17.95 32.27 24.28
N VAL A 274 -17.62 31.21 25.02
CA VAL A 274 -18.03 31.04 26.42
C VAL A 274 -17.42 32.11 27.32
N PHE A 275 -16.14 32.46 27.11
CA PHE A 275 -15.46 33.50 27.88
C PHE A 275 -16.06 34.90 27.67
N PHE A 276 -16.43 35.24 26.43
CA PHE A 276 -17.09 36.52 26.15
C PHE A 276 -18.52 36.58 26.70
N VAL A 277 -19.27 35.48 26.60
CA VAL A 277 -20.62 35.39 27.20
C VAL A 277 -20.54 35.50 28.71
N SER A 278 -19.59 34.82 29.38
CA SER A 278 -19.43 34.92 30.83
C SER A 278 -19.07 36.33 31.29
N LYS A 279 -18.18 37.02 30.55
CA LYS A 279 -17.86 38.44 30.79
C LYS A 279 -19.08 39.33 30.60
N ALA A 280 -19.87 39.13 29.55
CA ALA A 280 -21.08 39.92 29.30
C ALA A 280 -22.14 39.72 30.38
N VAL A 281 -22.36 38.48 30.84
CA VAL A 281 -23.29 38.16 31.93
C VAL A 281 -22.83 38.81 33.24
N TRP A 282 -21.54 38.77 33.54
CA TRP A 282 -20.97 39.45 34.71
C TRP A 282 -21.17 40.97 34.66
N MET A 283 -20.92 41.59 33.51
CA MET A 283 -21.13 43.04 33.33
C MET A 283 -22.61 43.42 33.45
N LEU A 284 -23.51 42.58 32.94
CA LEU A 284 -24.96 42.77 33.10
C LEU A 284 -25.38 42.66 34.56
N TYR A 285 -24.82 41.69 35.30
CA TYR A 285 -25.05 41.54 36.74
C TYR A 285 -24.62 42.78 37.52
N LEU A 286 -23.39 43.27 37.30
CA LEU A 286 -22.90 44.50 37.94
C LEU A 286 -23.74 45.72 37.58
N TRP A 287 -24.19 45.83 36.32
CA TRP A 287 -25.06 46.92 35.90
C TRP A 287 -26.44 46.85 36.59
N LEU A 288 -27.02 45.65 36.73
CA LEU A 288 -28.27 45.46 37.46
C LEU A 288 -28.13 45.76 38.95
N GLU A 289 -27.03 45.37 39.60
CA GLU A 289 -26.74 45.75 40.98
C GLU A 289 -26.61 47.27 41.11
N PHE A 290 -25.90 47.93 40.19
CA PHE A 290 -25.78 49.38 40.17
C PHE A 290 -27.15 50.07 40.03
N GLN A 291 -28.00 49.61 39.11
CA GLN A 291 -29.37 50.13 38.95
C GLN A 291 -30.22 49.91 40.21
N ALA A 292 -30.07 48.76 40.87
CA ALA A 292 -30.74 48.46 42.13
C ALA A 292 -30.26 49.39 43.27
N MET A 293 -28.97 49.68 43.36
CA MET A 293 -28.42 50.63 44.33
C MET A 293 -28.94 52.06 44.09
N VAL A 294 -29.00 52.50 42.83
CA VAL A 294 -29.54 53.82 42.43
C VAL A 294 -31.03 53.94 42.80
N HIS A 295 -31.83 52.89 42.58
CA HIS A 295 -33.25 52.89 42.95
C HIS A 295 -33.49 52.84 44.47
N LEU A 296 -32.55 52.32 45.26
CA LEU A 296 -32.63 52.25 46.71
C LEU A 296 -32.08 53.50 47.43
N GLY A 297 -31.67 54.54 46.69
CA GLY A 297 -31.29 55.84 47.26
C GLY A 297 -30.05 55.80 48.15
N LYS A 298 -29.18 54.79 48.00
CA LYS A 298 -27.89 54.72 48.69
C LYS A 298 -26.80 55.15 47.71
N THR A 299 -26.49 56.43 47.72
CA THR A 299 -25.32 56.99 47.01
C THR A 299 -24.23 57.26 48.02
N ASP A 300 -23.51 56.23 48.44
CA ASP A 300 -22.17 56.39 49.01
C ASP A 300 -21.23 55.46 48.23
N PRO A 301 -20.15 55.98 47.63
CA PRO A 301 -19.15 55.14 46.97
C PRO A 301 -18.37 54.32 48.03
N PRO A 302 -17.88 53.12 47.69
CA PRO A 302 -16.97 52.40 48.56
C PRO A 302 -15.63 53.16 48.66
N ASP A 303 -15.17 53.39 49.89
CA ASP A 303 -13.86 53.97 50.21
C ASP A 303 -12.72 53.08 49.67
N GLU A 304 -11.63 53.73 49.27
CA GLU A 304 -10.48 53.16 48.55
C GLU A 304 -9.50 52.32 49.41
N ASP A 305 -9.85 51.96 50.65
CA ASP A 305 -8.94 51.30 51.59
C ASP A 305 -9.46 49.93 52.05
N ASP A 306 -9.43 48.91 51.18
CA ASP A 306 -9.51 47.49 51.59
C ASP A 306 -8.77 46.61 50.55
N GLU A 307 -7.43 46.63 50.61
CA GLU A 307 -6.56 45.69 49.87
C GLU A 307 -6.53 44.27 50.48
N ASP A 308 -7.25 44.01 51.59
CA ASP A 308 -7.16 42.74 52.34
C ASP A 308 -8.48 41.95 52.37
N ALA A 309 -8.98 41.52 51.20
CA ALA A 309 -10.00 40.47 51.11
C ALA A 309 -9.58 39.28 50.21
N MET A 310 -8.27 39.10 50.02
CA MET A 310 -7.66 37.86 49.53
C MET A 310 -7.32 36.97 50.73
N ASP A 311 -8.32 36.31 51.32
CA ASP A 311 -8.20 35.02 52.03
C ASP A 311 -9.45 34.79 52.88
N GLY A 312 -10.45 34.09 52.33
CA GLY A 312 -11.66 33.87 53.12
C GLY A 312 -12.75 32.98 52.57
N PHE A 313 -12.63 32.30 51.43
CA PHE A 313 -13.63 31.30 51.02
C PHE A 313 -13.00 30.08 50.33
N SER A 314 -12.03 29.48 51.04
CA SER A 314 -11.73 28.05 50.90
C SER A 314 -12.55 27.29 51.94
N LEU A 315 -13.70 26.74 51.56
CA LEU A 315 -14.06 25.36 51.92
C LEU A 315 -15.35 24.88 51.25
N ASN A 316 -15.25 23.67 50.69
CA ASN A 316 -16.31 22.70 50.40
C ASN A 316 -17.19 22.93 49.17
N LEU A 317 -16.74 22.37 48.04
CA LEU A 317 -17.65 21.55 47.23
C LEU A 317 -16.96 20.21 46.90
N ARG A 318 -17.21 19.22 47.76
CA ARG A 318 -17.16 17.81 47.38
C ARG A 318 -18.35 17.55 46.45
N LEU A 319 -18.09 16.81 45.36
CA LEU A 319 -19.04 16.01 44.57
C LEU A 319 -20.16 16.79 43.87
N PHE A 320 -20.02 16.99 42.56
CA PHE A 320 -20.77 16.25 41.52
C PHE A 320 -20.04 16.38 40.18
#